data_AF-A0A7W9Z2G9-F1
#
_entry.id   AF-A0A7W9Z2G9-F1
#
_cell.length_a   1.000
_cell.length_b   1.000
_cell.length_c   1.000
_cell.angle_alpha   90.00
_cell.angle_beta   90.00
_cell.angle_gamma   90.00
#
_symmetry.space_group_name_H-M   'P 1'
#
loop_
_entity.id
_entity.type
_entity.pdbx_description
1 polymer ?
#
loop_
_entity_poly.entity_id
_entity_poly.type
_entity_poly.pdbx_seq_one_letter_code
_entity_poly.pdbx_strand_id
1 'polypeptide(L)'
;MATVDVYLDGTLFSADVAARTAHRYQRTVNGIERGRSALGEHSVSALTTITRKSLQSPHEIIDEYRKLGFHSISLRPLSPYGFARKAKVRNGYPIDDFLKFYQVALDHLLAVNREGYFMEETYGRLLLSQLLTPFSHGYVDLRSPTGVGLGAVVYDYDGQV
;
A
#
# COMPACT_ATOMS: atom_id res chain seq x y z
N MET A 1 -19.45 5.20 2.84
CA MET A 1 -19.08 3.78 2.61
C MET A 1 -17.89 3.50 3.52
N ALA A 2 -18.02 2.59 4.47
CA ALA A 2 -16.93 2.28 5.40
C ALA A 2 -15.92 1.42 4.66
N THR A 3 -14.70 1.92 4.50
CA THR A 3 -13.59 1.18 3.90
C THR A 3 -12.69 0.68 5.01
N VAL A 4 -12.42 -0.62 5.05
CA VAL A 4 -11.49 -1.22 6.01
C VAL A 4 -10.15 -1.42 5.33
N ASP A 5 -9.11 -0.74 5.83
CA ASP A 5 -7.74 -0.92 5.35
C ASP A 5 -7.05 -2.08 6.08
N VAL A 6 -6.57 -3.04 5.31
CA VAL A 6 -5.84 -4.20 5.83
C VAL A 6 -4.37 -4.09 5.45
N TYR A 7 -3.48 -4.15 6.44
CA TYR A 7 -2.03 -4.08 6.21
C TYR A 7 -1.48 -5.43 5.77
N LEU A 8 -0.97 -5.48 4.53
CA LEU A 8 -0.19 -6.61 4.03
C LEU A 8 1.29 -6.26 4.14
N ASP A 9 1.99 -6.95 5.04
CA ASP A 9 3.44 -6.85 5.15
C ASP A 9 4.07 -7.60 3.99
N GLY A 10 4.87 -6.91 3.17
CA GLY A 10 5.49 -7.53 2.03
C GLY A 10 6.59 -8.55 2.37
N THR A 11 6.86 -8.82 3.66
CA THR A 11 7.64 -9.99 4.11
C THR A 11 6.85 -11.30 4.11
N LEU A 12 5.51 -11.25 3.99
CA LEU A 12 4.65 -12.43 3.84
C LEU A 12 4.92 -13.18 2.52
N PHE A 13 5.64 -12.55 1.58
CA PHE A 13 5.87 -13.04 0.21
C PHE A 13 7.23 -13.72 -0.01
N SER A 14 8.08 -13.84 1.03
CA SER A 14 9.35 -14.61 0.95
C SER A 14 9.21 -16.00 1.60
N ALA A 15 9.65 -17.05 0.88
CA ALA A 15 9.48 -18.47 1.21
C ALA A 15 10.05 -18.94 2.58
N ASP A 16 10.94 -18.18 3.22
CA ASP A 16 11.76 -18.65 4.36
C ASP A 16 11.12 -18.53 5.77
N VAL A 17 9.90 -18.01 5.91
CA VAL A 17 9.27 -17.80 7.24
C VAL A 17 7.94 -18.55 7.34
N ALA A 18 7.85 -19.78 6.84
CA ALA A 18 6.57 -20.41 6.46
C ALA A 18 5.51 -20.53 7.58
N ALA A 19 5.83 -21.00 8.80
CA ALA A 19 4.78 -21.43 9.75
C ALA A 19 4.03 -20.29 10.49
N ARG A 20 4.75 -19.35 11.13
CA ARG A 20 4.11 -18.21 11.86
C ARG A 20 3.51 -17.19 10.90
N THR A 21 4.11 -17.04 9.74
CA THR A 21 3.70 -16.12 8.68
C THR A 21 2.45 -16.64 7.98
N ALA A 22 2.36 -17.95 7.72
CA ALA A 22 1.14 -18.57 7.19
C ALA A 22 -0.07 -18.39 8.13
N HIS A 23 0.10 -18.56 9.44
CA HIS A 23 -1.00 -18.32 10.38
C HIS A 23 -1.44 -16.84 10.41
N ARG A 24 -0.50 -15.89 10.31
CA ARG A 24 -0.82 -14.46 10.23
C ARG A 24 -1.51 -14.13 8.90
N TYR A 25 -0.97 -14.61 7.79
CA TYR A 25 -1.55 -14.44 6.46
C TYR A 25 -2.97 -15.02 6.41
N GLN A 26 -3.19 -16.24 6.89
CA GLN A 26 -4.52 -16.85 6.91
C GLN A 26 -5.51 -16.04 7.76
N ARG A 27 -5.06 -15.52 8.90
CA ARG A 27 -5.89 -14.61 9.71
C ARG A 27 -6.23 -13.32 8.98
N THR A 28 -5.29 -12.77 8.21
CA THR A 28 -5.51 -11.58 7.38
C THR A 28 -6.53 -11.87 6.28
N VAL A 29 -6.37 -12.96 5.54
CA VAL A 29 -7.32 -13.40 4.49
C VAL A 29 -8.71 -13.62 5.09
N ASN A 30 -8.81 -14.37 6.20
CA ASN A 30 -10.08 -14.56 6.89
C ASN A 30 -10.71 -13.23 7.36
N GLY A 31 -9.89 -12.26 7.74
CA GLY A 31 -10.33 -10.91 8.10
C GLY A 31 -10.91 -10.16 6.90
N ILE A 32 -10.24 -10.21 5.75
CA ILE A 32 -10.72 -9.63 4.48
C ILE A 32 -12.07 -10.23 4.10
N GLU A 33 -12.19 -11.55 4.10
CA GLU A 33 -13.42 -12.26 3.73
C GLU A 33 -14.58 -11.93 4.68
N ARG A 34 -14.30 -11.83 5.98
CA ARG A 34 -15.31 -11.39 6.96
C ARG A 34 -15.75 -9.95 6.74
N GLY A 35 -14.81 -9.06 6.40
CA GLY A 35 -15.10 -7.67 6.06
C GLY A 35 -16.00 -7.58 4.83
N ARG A 36 -15.63 -8.28 3.74
CA ARG A 36 -16.41 -8.35 2.50
C ARG A 36 -17.81 -8.93 2.72
N SER A 37 -17.92 -10.01 3.49
CA SER A 37 -19.21 -10.64 3.81
C SER A 37 -20.15 -9.71 4.57
N ALA A 38 -19.60 -8.81 5.41
CA ALA A 38 -20.40 -7.90 6.24
C ALA A 38 -20.73 -6.56 5.55
N LEU A 39 -19.83 -6.05 4.70
CA LEU A 39 -19.87 -4.68 4.20
C LEU A 39 -19.94 -4.58 2.66
N GLY A 40 -19.74 -5.69 1.95
CA GLY A 40 -19.76 -5.80 0.48
C GLY A 40 -18.39 -6.11 -0.13
N GLU A 41 -18.38 -6.66 -1.34
CA GLU A 41 -17.16 -7.15 -2.00
C GLU A 41 -16.06 -6.08 -2.16
N HIS A 42 -16.47 -4.83 -2.37
CA HIS A 42 -15.58 -3.69 -2.64
C HIS A 42 -15.37 -2.76 -1.43
N SER A 43 -15.77 -3.17 -0.22
CA SER A 43 -15.65 -2.34 0.98
C SER A 43 -14.31 -2.51 1.73
N VAL A 44 -13.43 -3.39 1.25
CA VAL A 44 -12.14 -3.66 1.88
C VAL A 44 -11.04 -3.26 0.90
N SER A 45 -10.08 -2.45 1.37
CA SER A 45 -8.85 -2.12 0.66
C SER A 45 -7.66 -2.72 1.39
N ALA A 46 -6.63 -3.06 0.63
CA ALA A 46 -5.38 -3.54 1.20
C ALA A 46 -4.28 -2.47 1.05
N LEU A 47 -3.67 -2.11 2.17
CA LEU A 47 -2.52 -1.23 2.22
C LEU A 47 -1.25 -2.09 2.27
N THR A 48 -0.38 -1.90 1.28
CA THR A 48 0.90 -2.62 1.24
C THR A 48 1.94 -1.90 2.07
N THR A 49 2.68 -2.64 2.90
CA THR A 49 3.93 -2.15 3.48
C THR A 49 5.10 -2.70 2.68
N ILE A 50 5.73 -1.85 1.88
CA ILE A 50 6.92 -2.21 1.11
C ILE A 50 8.11 -2.24 2.07
N THR A 51 8.71 -3.42 2.25
CA THR A 51 9.94 -3.60 3.03
C THR A 51 11.11 -3.87 2.10
N ARG A 52 12.35 -3.86 2.63
CA ARG A 52 13.53 -4.21 1.84
C ARG A 52 13.44 -5.59 1.16
N LYS A 53 12.79 -6.58 1.79
CA LYS A 53 12.57 -7.90 1.19
C LYS A 53 11.54 -7.83 0.05
N SER A 54 10.50 -7.04 0.23
CA SER A 54 9.42 -6.85 -0.76
C SER A 54 9.94 -6.29 -2.08
N LEU A 55 11.03 -5.51 -2.04
CA LEU A 55 11.69 -4.99 -3.25
C LEU A 55 12.17 -6.09 -4.21
N GLN A 56 12.37 -7.31 -3.70
CA GLN A 56 12.84 -8.45 -4.49
C GLN A 56 11.69 -9.21 -5.17
N SER A 57 10.43 -8.90 -4.84
CA SER A 57 9.26 -9.65 -5.28
C SER A 57 8.13 -8.74 -5.83
N PRO A 58 8.41 -7.89 -6.84
CA PRO A 58 7.42 -6.98 -7.41
C PRO A 58 6.23 -7.69 -8.06
N HIS A 59 6.46 -8.78 -8.78
CA HIS A 59 5.39 -9.49 -9.50
C HIS A 59 4.48 -10.23 -8.52
N GLU A 60 5.07 -10.93 -7.54
CA GLU A 60 4.33 -11.71 -6.55
C GLU A 60 3.38 -10.84 -5.73
N ILE A 61 3.75 -9.58 -5.46
CA ILE A 61 2.88 -8.62 -4.77
C ILE A 61 1.63 -8.34 -5.60
N ILE A 62 1.77 -8.02 -6.89
CA ILE A 62 0.62 -7.73 -7.77
C ILE A 62 -0.25 -8.98 -7.95
N ASP A 63 0.38 -10.12 -8.22
CA ASP A 63 -0.34 -11.37 -8.47
C ASP A 63 -1.13 -11.83 -7.25
N GLU A 64 -0.60 -11.61 -6.04
CA GLU A 64 -1.33 -11.93 -4.82
C GLU A 64 -2.53 -10.99 -4.60
N TYR A 65 -2.40 -9.70 -4.93
CA TYR A 65 -3.55 -8.77 -4.90
C TYR A 65 -4.64 -9.21 -5.89
N ARG A 66 -4.24 -9.59 -7.11
CA ARG A 66 -5.14 -10.14 -8.14
C ARG A 66 -5.83 -11.41 -7.64
N LYS A 67 -5.07 -12.34 -7.06
CA LYS A 67 -5.59 -13.59 -6.50
C LYS A 67 -6.58 -13.37 -5.36
N LEU A 68 -6.35 -12.36 -4.53
CA LEU A 68 -7.27 -11.95 -3.46
C LEU A 68 -8.45 -11.09 -3.96
N GLY A 69 -8.57 -10.85 -5.28
CA GLY A 69 -9.69 -10.12 -5.88
C GLY A 69 -9.64 -8.61 -5.66
N PHE A 70 -8.48 -8.03 -5.36
CA PHE A 70 -8.36 -6.58 -5.20
C PHE A 70 -8.22 -5.88 -6.56
N HIS A 71 -9.05 -4.85 -6.76
CA HIS A 71 -9.00 -3.99 -7.94
C HIS A 71 -8.26 -2.67 -7.68
N SER A 72 -7.60 -2.53 -6.53
CA SER A 72 -6.73 -1.39 -6.24
C SER A 72 -5.57 -1.81 -5.35
N ILE A 73 -4.41 -1.17 -5.55
CA ILE A 73 -3.18 -1.35 -4.78
C ILE A 73 -2.50 0.00 -4.59
N SER A 74 -1.82 0.21 -3.45
CA SER A 74 -1.03 1.42 -3.20
C SER A 74 0.44 1.06 -2.96
N LEU A 75 1.27 1.32 -3.96
CA LEU A 75 2.72 1.09 -3.92
C LEU A 75 3.42 2.36 -3.45
N ARG A 76 3.50 2.54 -2.13
CA ARG A 76 4.11 3.73 -1.53
C ARG A 76 5.46 3.41 -0.90
N PRO A 77 6.46 4.29 -1.06
CA PRO A 77 7.70 4.15 -0.31
C PRO A 77 7.43 4.42 1.17
N LEU A 78 8.17 3.73 2.04
CA LEU A 78 8.19 4.04 3.47
C LEU A 78 8.60 5.50 3.67
N SER A 79 7.65 6.33 4.10
CA SER A 79 7.92 7.74 4.38
C SER A 79 8.76 7.86 5.66
N PRO A 80 9.84 8.66 5.69
CA PRO A 80 10.76 8.71 6.82
C PRO A 80 10.24 9.58 7.98
N TYR A 81 8.95 9.51 8.32
CA TYR A 81 8.32 10.31 9.37
C TYR A 81 8.04 9.47 10.64
N GLY A 82 8.18 10.07 11.82
CA GLY A 82 7.88 9.45 13.13
C GLY A 82 8.90 8.42 13.63
N PHE A 83 8.41 7.43 14.41
CA PHE A 83 9.20 6.34 15.03
C PHE A 83 10.02 5.50 14.03
N ALA A 84 9.76 5.64 12.71
CA ALA A 84 10.53 5.04 11.63
C ALA A 84 12.00 5.48 11.57
N ARG A 85 12.39 6.58 12.25
CA ARG A 85 13.82 6.94 12.43
C ARG A 85 14.62 5.84 13.13
N LYS A 86 14.02 5.11 14.08
CA LYS A 86 14.67 3.96 14.76
C LYS A 86 14.69 2.70 13.89
N ALA A 87 13.78 2.58 12.92
CA ALA A 87 13.66 1.45 12.00
C ALA A 87 14.46 1.60 10.69
N LYS A 88 14.98 2.80 10.37
CA LYS A 88 15.82 3.06 9.19
C LYS A 88 16.97 2.06 9.05
N VAL A 89 17.57 1.62 10.16
CA VAL A 89 18.70 0.68 10.15
C VAL A 89 18.27 -0.74 9.75
N ARG A 90 17.03 -1.16 10.05
CA ARG A 90 16.59 -2.55 9.83
C ARG A 90 15.69 -2.74 8.61
N ASN A 91 14.81 -1.78 8.31
CA ASN A 91 13.77 -1.93 7.27
C ASN A 91 13.82 -0.83 6.20
N GLY A 92 14.64 0.21 6.36
CA GLY A 92 14.81 1.24 5.35
C GLY A 92 15.53 0.72 4.11
N TYR A 93 15.26 1.33 2.97
CA TYR A 93 15.97 1.08 1.70
C TYR A 93 16.24 2.42 1.00
N PRO A 94 17.30 2.49 0.16
CA PRO A 94 17.51 3.62 -0.74
C PRO A 94 16.28 3.86 -1.61
N ILE A 95 15.96 5.13 -1.86
CA ILE A 95 14.83 5.49 -2.73
C ILE A 95 15.03 4.94 -4.15
N ASP A 96 16.28 4.87 -4.63
CA ASP A 96 16.61 4.31 -5.95
C ASP A 96 16.21 2.84 -6.08
N ASP A 97 16.34 2.05 -5.01
CA ASP A 97 15.92 0.65 -5.00
C ASP A 97 14.40 0.53 -5.06
N PHE A 98 13.69 1.45 -4.39
CA PHE A 98 12.24 1.55 -4.51
C PHE A 98 11.80 1.96 -5.92
N LEU A 99 12.49 2.90 -6.57
CA LEU A 99 12.14 3.32 -7.92
C LEU A 99 12.31 2.18 -8.93
N LYS A 100 13.38 1.38 -8.81
CA LYS A 100 13.57 0.16 -9.62
C LYS A 100 12.45 -0.85 -9.39
N PHE A 101 12.13 -1.12 -8.12
CA PHE A 101 11.01 -1.98 -7.75
C PHE A 101 9.68 -1.47 -8.34
N TYR A 102 9.40 -0.18 -8.19
CA TYR A 102 8.16 0.45 -8.62
C TYR A 102 8.00 0.38 -10.14
N GLN A 103 9.09 0.59 -10.89
CA GLN A 103 9.07 0.45 -12.35
C GLN A 103 8.67 -0.98 -12.76
N VAL A 104 9.31 -1.99 -12.20
CA VAL A 104 9.01 -3.40 -12.51
C VAL A 104 7.58 -3.78 -12.08
N ALA A 105 7.16 -3.37 -10.88
CA ALA A 105 5.82 -3.64 -10.38
C ALA A 105 4.74 -2.97 -11.23
N LEU A 106 4.96 -1.72 -11.65
CA LEU A 106 4.03 -0.99 -12.49
C LEU A 106 3.94 -1.59 -13.90
N ASP A 107 5.07 -1.98 -14.50
CA ASP A 107 5.09 -2.65 -15.80
C ASP A 107 4.28 -3.95 -15.77
N HIS A 108 4.43 -4.75 -14.71
CA HIS A 108 3.65 -5.98 -14.52
C HIS A 108 2.17 -5.69 -14.27
N LEU A 109 1.82 -4.70 -13.45
CA LEU A 109 0.43 -4.27 -13.23
C LEU A 109 -0.24 -3.84 -14.54
N LEU A 110 0.48 -3.11 -15.40
CA LEU A 110 -0.01 -2.72 -16.72
C LEU A 110 -0.21 -3.93 -17.64
N ALA A 111 0.67 -4.94 -17.57
CA ALA A 111 0.49 -6.20 -18.30
C ALA A 111 -0.78 -6.94 -17.82
N VAL A 112 -0.97 -7.09 -16.52
CA VAL A 112 -2.18 -7.68 -15.92
C VAL A 112 -3.45 -6.93 -16.36
N ASN A 113 -3.40 -5.59 -16.39
CA ASN A 113 -4.51 -4.78 -16.88
C ASN A 113 -4.83 -5.05 -18.36
N ARG A 114 -3.81 -5.24 -19.20
CA ARG A 114 -3.97 -5.58 -20.62
C ARG A 114 -4.55 -6.98 -20.84
N GLU A 115 -4.39 -7.89 -19.89
CA GLU A 115 -5.03 -9.22 -19.89
C GLU A 115 -6.53 -9.17 -19.52
N GLY A 116 -7.06 -7.98 -19.20
CA GLY A 116 -8.48 -7.78 -18.88
C GLY A 116 -8.80 -7.79 -17.39
N TYR A 117 -7.79 -7.83 -16.51
CA TYR A 117 -8.00 -7.66 -15.07
C TYR A 117 -7.64 -6.24 -14.65
N PHE A 118 -8.63 -5.35 -14.55
CA PHE A 118 -8.37 -3.95 -14.18
C PHE A 118 -8.05 -3.81 -12.69
N MET A 119 -6.80 -3.44 -12.39
CA MET A 119 -6.31 -3.07 -11.07
C MET A 119 -5.71 -1.66 -11.11
N GLU A 120 -6.21 -0.78 -10.24
CA GLU A 120 -5.72 0.59 -10.11
C GLU A 120 -4.51 0.66 -9.18
N GLU A 121 -3.45 1.36 -9.59
CA GLU A 121 -2.39 1.79 -8.66
C GLU A 121 -2.74 3.19 -8.13
N THR A 122 -3.20 3.25 -6.88
CA THR A 122 -3.84 4.42 -6.30
C THR A 122 -2.87 5.59 -6.10
N TYR A 123 -1.60 5.32 -5.79
CA TYR A 123 -0.62 6.37 -5.52
C TYR A 123 -0.17 7.09 -6.81
N GLY A 124 0.04 6.34 -7.86
CA GLY A 124 0.38 6.77 -9.20
C GLY A 124 -0.79 7.52 -9.84
N ARG A 125 -2.04 7.04 -9.67
CA ARG A 125 -3.23 7.83 -10.06
C ARG A 125 -3.22 9.19 -9.37
N LEU A 126 -2.97 9.22 -8.07
CA LEU A 126 -2.93 10.46 -7.30
C LEU A 126 -1.87 11.43 -7.85
N LEU A 127 -0.63 10.95 -8.05
CA LEU A 127 0.47 11.75 -8.60
C LEU A 127 0.18 12.25 -10.02
N LEU A 128 -0.31 11.38 -10.90
CA LEU A 128 -0.65 11.74 -12.27
C LEU A 128 -1.80 12.75 -12.32
N SER A 129 -2.79 12.58 -11.46
CA SER A 129 -3.90 13.55 -11.36
C SER A 129 -3.40 14.93 -10.92
N GLN A 130 -2.41 15.00 -10.03
CA GLN A 130 -1.77 16.27 -9.66
C GLN A 130 -0.96 16.90 -10.80
N LEU A 131 -0.28 16.07 -11.59
CA LEU A 131 0.55 16.55 -12.70
C LEU A 131 -0.30 16.99 -13.90
N LEU A 132 -1.39 16.29 -14.18
CA LEU A 132 -2.16 16.41 -15.41
C LEU A 132 -3.46 17.21 -15.24
N THR A 133 -3.86 17.53 -14.01
CA THR A 133 -5.09 18.28 -13.75
C THR A 133 -4.88 19.42 -12.76
N PRO A 134 -5.64 20.52 -12.88
CA PRO A 134 -5.60 21.62 -11.92
C PRO A 134 -6.39 21.32 -10.63
N PHE A 135 -6.94 20.11 -10.47
CA PHE A 135 -7.82 19.78 -9.36
C PHE A 135 -7.02 19.29 -8.14
N SER A 136 -7.31 19.88 -6.97
CA SER A 136 -6.70 19.46 -5.71
C SER A 136 -7.37 18.21 -5.15
N HIS A 137 -6.58 17.23 -4.70
CA HIS A 137 -7.07 16.02 -4.03
C HIS A 137 -7.09 16.21 -2.50
N GLY A 138 -7.84 15.35 -1.81
CA GLY A 138 -7.88 15.29 -0.33
C GLY A 138 -6.56 14.85 0.33
N TYR A 139 -5.56 14.42 -0.46
CA TYR A 139 -4.29 13.95 0.05
C TYR A 139 -3.41 15.12 0.51
N VAL A 140 -3.39 15.34 1.82
CA VAL A 140 -2.80 16.52 2.45
C VAL A 140 -1.29 16.62 2.33
N ASP A 141 -0.57 15.50 2.24
CA ASP A 141 0.90 15.48 2.22
C ASP A 141 1.48 16.03 0.90
N LEU A 142 0.71 16.01 -0.19
CA LEU A 142 1.15 16.46 -1.52
C LEU A 142 0.58 17.83 -1.91
N ARG A 143 0.00 18.58 -0.96
CA ARG A 143 -0.43 19.96 -1.20
C ARG A 143 0.74 20.93 -1.08
N SER A 144 0.67 22.04 -1.79
CA SER A 144 1.57 23.18 -1.63
C SER A 144 0.75 24.42 -1.25
N PRO A 145 0.85 24.94 -0.02
CA PRO A 145 1.62 24.40 1.12
C PRO A 145 1.03 23.08 1.65
N THR A 146 1.86 22.29 2.34
CA THR A 146 1.47 21.00 2.93
C THR A 146 0.27 21.19 3.85
N GLY A 147 -0.76 20.35 3.75
CA GLY A 147 -2.02 20.50 4.50
C GLY A 147 -1.93 20.22 6.00
N VAL A 148 -0.72 20.17 6.57
CA VAL A 148 -0.48 19.94 8.00
C VAL A 148 -1.12 21.08 8.80
N GLY A 149 -2.05 20.74 9.68
CA GLY A 149 -2.80 21.73 10.48
C GLY A 149 -3.98 22.42 9.79
N LEU A 150 -4.17 22.21 8.47
CA LEU A 150 -5.29 22.79 7.70
C LEU A 150 -6.24 21.72 7.10
N GLY A 151 -5.74 20.52 6.84
CA GLY A 151 -6.51 19.41 6.25
C GLY A 151 -6.37 18.07 6.95
N ALA A 152 -5.46 17.95 7.91
CA ALA A 152 -5.31 16.78 8.78
C ALA A 152 -4.81 17.23 10.16
N VAL A 153 -5.42 16.69 11.21
CA VAL A 153 -5.01 16.86 12.61
C VAL A 153 -4.69 15.47 13.13
N VAL A 154 -3.46 15.28 13.63
CA VAL A 154 -3.02 14.02 14.20
C VAL A 154 -3.14 14.15 15.71
N TYR A 155 -3.74 13.17 16.37
CA TYR A 155 -3.79 13.09 17.82
C TYR A 155 -2.92 11.94 18.26
N ASP A 156 -2.02 12.17 19.20
CA ASP A 156 -1.26 11.11 19.85
C ASP A 156 -2.07 10.49 21.01
N TYR A 157 -1.63 9.32 21.51
CA TYR A 157 -2.37 8.55 22.52
C TYR A 157 -2.55 9.28 23.87
N ASP A 158 -1.80 10.35 24.11
CA ASP A 158 -1.84 11.21 25.29
C ASP A 158 -2.70 12.48 25.07
N GLY A 159 -3.37 12.59 23.92
CA GLY A 159 -4.24 13.71 23.58
C GLY A 159 -3.51 14.95 23.08
N GLN A 160 -2.20 14.87 22.84
CA GLN A 160 -1.44 15.93 22.19
C GLN A 160 -1.74 15.97 20.68
N VAL A 161 -1.69 17.18 20.10
CA VAL A 161 -1.94 17.48 18.68
C VAL A 161 -0.65 17.92 17.99
#